data_AF-A0AAD9MMY5-F1
#
_entry.id   AF-A0AAD9MMY5-F1
#
_cell.length_a   1.000
_cell.length_b   1.000
_cell.length_c   1.000
_cell.angle_alpha   90.00
_cell.angle_beta   90.00
_cell.angle_gamma   90.00
#
_symmetry.space_group_name_H-M   'P 1'
#
loop_
_entity.id
_entity.type
_entity.pdbx_description
1 polymer ?
#
loop_
_entity_poly.entity_id
_entity_poly.type
_entity_poly.pdbx_seq_one_letter_code
_entity_poly.pdbx_strand_id
1 'polypeptide(L)'
;MKRTDFVYAYSTVLGHESYRHCSKGSWFIQALCETLRGNADNKDFISLLTRVNNKVNNNEDGIKKQVSCFTSTLTKFLYFPKINTE
;
A
#
# COMPACT_ATOMS: atom_id res chain seq x y z
N MET A 1 7.49 16.89 -20.49
CA MET A 1 6.27 16.19 -20.05
C MET A 1 6.15 16.33 -18.54
N LYS A 2 5.17 17.07 -18.03
CA LYS A 2 4.97 17.27 -16.58
C LYS A 2 4.37 15.98 -16.01
N ARG A 3 5.10 15.26 -15.15
CA ARG A 3 4.58 14.08 -14.44
C ARG A 3 3.85 14.57 -13.21
N THR A 4 2.56 14.83 -13.38
CA THR A 4 1.63 15.26 -12.33
C THR A 4 0.58 14.18 -12.15
N ASP A 5 0.07 14.04 -10.93
CA ASP A 5 -1.04 13.16 -10.59
C ASP A 5 -0.75 11.66 -10.72
N PHE A 6 0.50 11.27 -10.47
CA PHE A 6 0.92 9.87 -10.34
C PHE A 6 1.18 9.49 -8.88
N VAL A 7 0.83 8.25 -8.53
CA VAL A 7 1.33 7.55 -7.34
C VAL A 7 1.99 6.26 -7.79
N TYR A 8 3.21 6.03 -7.35
CA TYR A 8 3.88 4.74 -7.49
C TYR A 8 4.03 4.14 -6.10
N ALA A 9 3.39 3.00 -5.87
CA ALA A 9 3.49 2.26 -4.62
C ALA A 9 4.34 1.00 -4.84
N TYR A 10 5.48 0.94 -4.16
CA TYR A 10 6.46 -0.13 -4.25
C TYR A 10 6.37 -1.05 -3.04
N SER A 11 6.48 -2.35 -3.30
CA SER A 11 6.39 -3.36 -2.23
C SER A 11 7.56 -3.30 -1.24
N THR A 12 8.71 -2.76 -1.65
CA THR A 12 9.90 -2.60 -0.84
C THR A 12 10.67 -1.36 -1.27
N VAL A 13 11.61 -0.90 -0.46
CA VAL A 13 12.56 0.17 -0.81
C VAL A 13 13.61 -0.32 -1.80
N LEU A 14 14.24 0.61 -2.52
CA LEU A 14 15.26 0.28 -3.52
C LEU A 14 16.40 -0.56 -2.90
N GLY A 15 16.83 -1.58 -3.63
CA GLY A 15 17.95 -2.45 -3.22
C GLY A 15 17.62 -3.50 -2.15
N HIS A 16 16.34 -3.67 -1.79
CA HIS A 16 15.91 -4.65 -0.79
C HIS A 16 14.97 -5.70 -1.38
N GLU A 17 14.84 -6.85 -0.71
CA GLU A 17 13.95 -7.92 -1.12
C GLU A 17 12.47 -7.57 -0.89
N SER A 18 11.61 -8.22 -1.68
CA SER A 18 10.17 -8.21 -1.51
C SER A 18 9.69 -9.64 -1.25
N TYR A 19 9.18 -9.87 -0.04
CA TYR A 19 8.83 -11.19 0.45
C TYR A 19 7.41 -11.61 0.10
N ARG A 20 7.25 -12.93 -0.01
CA ARG A 20 6.02 -13.59 -0.41
C ARG A 20 5.88 -14.92 0.30
N HIS A 21 4.66 -15.24 0.72
CA HIS A 21 4.29 -16.59 1.14
C HIS A 21 3.84 -17.41 -0.07
N CYS A 22 4.22 -18.69 -0.12
CA CYS A 22 3.89 -19.58 -1.23
C CYS A 22 2.39 -19.69 -1.49
N SER A 23 1.56 -19.72 -0.44
CA SER A 23 0.11 -19.86 -0.52
C SER A 23 -0.67 -18.55 -0.38
N LYS A 24 -0.22 -17.61 0.47
CA LYS A 24 -0.97 -16.38 0.78
C LYS A 24 -0.68 -15.19 -0.13
N GLY A 25 0.38 -15.26 -0.94
CA GLY A 25 0.81 -14.14 -1.80
C GLY A 25 1.82 -13.21 -1.11
N SER A 26 2.05 -12.03 -1.69
CA SER A 26 3.11 -11.12 -1.23
C SER A 26 2.68 -10.35 0.01
N TRP A 27 3.63 -10.02 0.88
CA TRP A 27 3.32 -9.28 2.12
C TRP A 27 2.67 -7.93 1.81
N PHE A 28 3.21 -7.23 0.81
CA PHE A 28 2.67 -5.95 0.36
C PHE A 28 1.24 -6.05 -0.18
N ILE A 29 0.94 -7.00 -1.07
CA ILE A 29 -0.40 -7.11 -1.67
C ILE A 29 -1.43 -7.55 -0.63
N GLN A 30 -1.07 -8.45 0.30
CA GLN A 30 -1.93 -8.79 1.44
C GLN A 30 -2.28 -7.54 2.26
N ALA A 31 -1.27 -6.78 2.70
CA ALA A 31 -1.46 -5.56 3.46
C ALA A 31 -2.27 -4.49 2.72
N LEU A 32 -2.03 -4.32 1.41
CA LEU A 32 -2.76 -3.40 0.54
C LEU A 32 -4.24 -3.78 0.44
N CYS A 33 -4.53 -5.03 0.08
CA CYS A 33 -5.91 -5.50 -0.07
C CYS A 33 -6.70 -5.41 1.23
N GLU A 34 -6.10 -5.81 2.36
CA GLU A 34 -6.75 -5.69 3.67
C GLU A 34 -7.04 -4.23 4.04
N THR A 35 -6.08 -3.34 3.82
CA THR A 35 -6.24 -1.91 4.14
C THR A 35 -7.31 -1.25 3.28
N LEU A 36 -7.36 -1.58 1.98
CA LEU A 36 -8.39 -1.07 1.09
C LEU A 36 -9.78 -1.60 1.48
N ARG A 37 -9.94 -2.91 1.72
CA ARG A 37 -11.23 -3.49 2.10
C ARG A 37 -11.81 -2.89 3.38
N GLY A 38 -10.96 -2.58 4.36
CA GLY A 38 -11.41 -2.07 5.65
C GLY A 38 -11.52 -0.55 5.76
N ASN A 39 -10.88 0.23 4.87
CA ASN A 39 -10.73 1.67 5.08
C ASN A 39 -10.84 2.54 3.82
N ALA A 40 -11.03 1.97 2.63
CA ALA A 40 -11.02 2.74 1.38
C ALA A 40 -12.06 3.87 1.34
N ASP A 41 -13.18 3.71 2.03
CA ASP A 41 -14.30 4.65 2.09
C ASP A 41 -14.09 5.82 3.05
N ASN A 42 -13.09 5.75 3.94
CA ASN A 42 -12.94 6.67 5.08
C ASN A 42 -11.62 7.45 5.09
N LYS A 43 -10.68 7.16 4.19
CA LYS A 43 -9.34 7.78 4.17
C LYS A 43 -8.85 8.06 2.76
N ASP A 44 -8.01 9.07 2.61
CA ASP A 44 -7.31 9.32 1.36
C ASP A 44 -6.26 8.23 1.08
N PHE A 45 -5.94 8.05 -0.19
CA PHE A 45 -5.06 6.96 -0.65
C PHE A 45 -3.65 7.02 -0.07
N ILE A 46 -3.10 8.22 0.20
CA ILE A 46 -1.76 8.36 0.80
C ILE A 46 -1.78 7.93 2.27
N SER A 47 -2.84 8.28 3.00
CA SER A 47 -3.08 7.76 4.36
C SER A 47 -3.26 6.24 4.37
N LEU A 48 -3.92 5.67 3.36
CA LEU A 48 -4.05 4.21 3.21
C LEU A 48 -2.68 3.56 2.96
N LEU A 49 -1.87 4.10 2.05
CA LEU A 49 -0.51 3.59 1.80
C LEU A 49 0.41 3.70 3.02
N THR A 50 0.25 4.75 3.85
CA THR A 50 0.95 4.86 5.13
C THR A 50 0.58 3.71 6.09
N ARG A 51 -0.69 3.30 6.12
CA ARG A 51 -1.12 2.10 6.88
C ARG A 51 -0.55 0.81 6.29
N VAL A 52 -0.47 0.70 4.96
CA VAL A 52 0.18 -0.43 4.30
C VAL A 52 1.64 -0.53 4.71
N ASN A 53 2.38 0.58 4.74
CA ASN A 53 3.77 0.60 5.22
C ASN A 53 3.88 0.07 6.66
N ASN A 54 3.01 0.51 7.56
CA ASN A 54 2.98 0.02 8.94
C ASN A 54 2.73 -1.50 9.00
N LYS A 55 1.74 -2.00 8.25
CA LYS A 55 1.42 -3.44 8.21
C LYS A 55 2.58 -4.28 7.66
N VAL A 56 3.23 -3.84 6.59
CA VAL A 56 4.36 -4.56 5.99
C VAL A 56 5.56 -4.57 6.93
N ASN A 57 5.86 -3.44 7.59
CA ASN A 57 6.94 -3.32 8.58
C ASN A 57 6.72 -4.20 9.82
N ASN A 58 5.46 -4.37 10.23
CA ASN A 58 5.06 -5.18 11.37
C ASN A 58 4.74 -6.63 11.01
N ASN A 59 4.98 -7.06 9.76
CA ASN A 59 4.85 -8.46 9.41
C ASN A 59 6.06 -9.23 9.97
N GLU A 60 5.83 -9.98 11.04
CA GLU A 60 6.87 -10.70 11.77
C GLU A 60 6.98 -12.15 11.28
N ASP A 61 7.77 -12.37 10.24
CA ASP A 61 8.23 -13.72 9.85
C ASP A 61 9.62 -13.99 10.43
N GLY A 62 9.75 -13.73 11.74
CA GLY A 62 10.89 -14.01 12.65
C GLY A 62 12.22 -13.33 12.31
N ILE A 63 12.72 -13.54 11.09
CA ILE A 63 14.06 -13.18 10.62
C ILE A 63 13.99 -12.13 9.51
N LYS A 64 12.91 -12.12 8.72
CA LYS A 64 12.76 -11.25 7.55
C LYS A 64 12.03 -9.95 7.93
N LYS A 65 12.56 -8.83 7.46
CA LYS A 65 11.95 -7.49 7.62
C LYS A 65 11.81 -6.83 6.27
N GLN A 66 10.69 -6.15 6.06
CA GLN A 66 10.39 -5.43 4.83
C GLN A 66 9.65 -4.15 5.16
N VAL A 67 9.95 -3.08 4.43
CA VAL A 67 9.18 -1.83 4.48
C VAL A 67 8.82 -1.42 3.06
N SER A 68 7.54 -1.15 2.80
CA SER A 68 7.11 -0.60 1.52
C SER A 68 7.35 0.90 1.44
N CYS A 69 7.36 1.43 0.22
CA CYS A 69 7.56 2.85 -0.04
C CYS A 69 6.62 3.29 -1.16
N PHE A 70 6.25 4.56 -1.17
CA PHE A 70 5.52 5.15 -2.28
C PHE A 70 6.08 6.54 -2.59
N THR A 71 5.95 6.94 -3.85
CA THR A 71 6.19 8.32 -4.29
C THR A 71 4.91 8.86 -4.91
N SER A 72 4.61 10.12 -4.62
CA SER A 72 3.39 10.79 -5.05
C SER A 72 3.72 12.12 -5.70
N THR A 73 3.06 12.37 -6.82
CA THR A 73 2.96 13.66 -7.50
C THR A 73 1.51 14.14 -7.56
N LEU A 74 0.63 13.56 -6.72
CA LEU A 74 -0.76 13.99 -6.61
C LEU A 74 -0.83 15.45 -6.16
N THR A 75 -1.69 16.21 -6.83
CA THR A 75 -1.95 17.61 -6.47
C THR A 75 -3.22 17.77 -5.64
N LYS A 76 -3.97 16.67 -5.42
CA LYS A 76 -5.22 16.61 -4.68
C LYS A 76 -5.29 15.34 -3.84
N PHE A 77 -6.10 15.36 -2.79
CA PHE A 77 -6.42 14.14 -2.04
C PHE A 77 -7.25 13.19 -2.91
N LEU A 78 -6.83 11.93 -2.97
CA LEU A 78 -7.52 10.86 -3.69
C LEU A 78 -8.33 10.03 -2.70
N TYR A 79 -9.65 10.03 -2.81
CA TYR A 79 -10.55 9.21 -2.01
C TYR A 79 -11.25 8.19 -2.90
N PHE A 80 -11.55 6.99 -2.37
CA PHE A 80 -12.39 6.03 -3.06
C PHE A 80 -13.84 6.19 -2.58
N PRO A 81 -14.78 6.52 -3.48
CA PRO A 81 -16.18 6.64 -3.09
C PRO A 81 -16.75 5.27 -2.73
N LYS A 82 -17.73 5.25 -1.83
CA LYS A 82 -18.57 4.05 -1.63
C LYS A 82 -19.23 3.72 -2.95
N ILE A 83 -19.09 2.47 -3.39
CA ILE A 83 -19.89 1.96 -4.49
C ILE A 83 -21.28 1.72 -3.90
N ASN A 84 -22.20 2.66 -4.14
CA ASN A 84 -23.61 2.42 -3.89
C ASN A 84 -24.03 1.30 -4.84
N THR A 85 -24.20 0.11 -4.30
CA THR A 85 -24.90 -0.97 -4.98
C THR A 85 -26.38 -0.70 -4.71
N GLU A 86 -27.10 -0.32 -5.76
CA GLU A 86 -28.57 -0.25 -5.76
C GLU A 86 -29.17 -1.62 -5.43
#